data_AF-A0AAE0TL33-F1
#
_entry.id   AF-A0AAE0TL33-F1
#
_cell.length_a   1.000
_cell.length_b   1.000
_cell.length_c   1.000
_cell.angle_alpha   90.00
_cell.angle_beta   90.00
_cell.angle_gamma   90.00
#
_symmetry.space_group_name_H-M   'P 1'
#
loop_
_entity.id
_entity.type
_entity.pdbx_description
1 polymer ?
#
loop_
_entity_poly.entity_id
_entity_poly.type
_entity_poly.pdbx_seq_one_letter_code
_entity_poly.pdbx_strand_id
1 'polypeptide(L)'
;MEDYIPFNKEVIFPRNEILQDIYVDIVDDNIWEPDEYFYVKLYVQQANQNGAQVLLGKTCIIRVTIINDDEPGTFTFSKPSYVVREGQGTAQVFVDRLNGADGRVSVQYRTCDLTAVDGRDYRAVTGTKEFEHGETCKAIEVDILKSSMKTHNNIHCERIEGLQYNEWGSSNAAHRYGGLGVRALALDEIPEMSNSFCVELFAPTAGAQIGKVKKCIVTIVSDEEFSGMVSRIAARTKENMDALRLEKSTWLEQFQHAININDGDFQTATVLDYVLHFCSFFWKVLFACVPPPSIGGGWLTFSLSLVLIGIMTAIVGDLASIFGCLVGLSDTITAITFVALGTSMPDTFASKQAALMEKSADSSIGNVNGSNAVNVFLGLGLPWLIASIYWNTQK
;
A
#
# COMPACT_ATOMS: atom_id res chain seq x y z
N MET A 1 -34.92 -4.33 -29.11
CA MET A 1 -35.07 -5.59 -29.89
C MET A 1 -36.53 -5.63 -30.30
N GLU A 2 -37.33 -6.70 -30.10
CA GLU A 2 -38.77 -6.51 -29.84
C GLU A 2 -38.94 -6.64 -28.32
N ASP A 3 -39.23 -5.55 -27.62
CA ASP A 3 -39.15 -5.50 -26.13
C ASP A 3 -40.47 -5.92 -25.47
N TYR A 4 -41.47 -6.21 -26.30
CA TYR A 4 -42.74 -6.80 -25.89
C TYR A 4 -43.31 -7.61 -27.06
N ILE A 5 -44.14 -8.60 -26.73
CA ILE A 5 -44.85 -9.39 -27.74
C ILE A 5 -46.17 -8.68 -28.08
N PRO A 6 -46.38 -8.21 -29.32
CA PRO A 6 -47.63 -7.57 -29.69
C PRO A 6 -48.79 -8.54 -29.52
N PHE A 7 -49.86 -8.08 -28.88
CA PHE A 7 -51.05 -8.90 -28.67
C PHE A 7 -52.31 -8.21 -29.21
N ASN A 8 -53.25 -9.01 -29.66
CA ASN A 8 -54.61 -8.58 -29.95
C ASN A 8 -55.57 -9.62 -29.38
N LYS A 9 -56.23 -9.29 -28.27
CA LYS A 9 -57.06 -10.22 -27.49
C LYS A 9 -58.45 -9.66 -27.28
N GLU A 10 -59.45 -10.49 -27.55
CA GLU A 10 -60.85 -10.19 -27.20
C GLU A 10 -61.06 -10.44 -25.70
N VAL A 11 -61.65 -9.46 -25.01
CA VAL A 11 -61.97 -9.54 -23.58
C VAL A 11 -63.48 -9.62 -23.43
N ILE A 12 -63.97 -10.76 -22.96
CA ILE A 12 -65.39 -11.00 -22.72
C ILE A 12 -65.68 -10.68 -21.26
N PHE A 13 -66.74 -9.91 -21.00
CA PHE A 13 -67.25 -9.65 -19.66
C PHE A 13 -68.51 -10.51 -19.41
N PRO A 14 -68.40 -11.60 -18.61
CA PRO A 14 -69.53 -12.35 -18.11
C PRO A 14 -70.54 -11.48 -17.35
N ARG A 15 -71.76 -12.01 -17.17
CA ARG A 15 -72.84 -11.29 -16.49
C ARG A 15 -72.39 -10.90 -15.07
N ASN A 16 -72.56 -9.62 -14.75
CA ASN A 16 -72.20 -8.97 -13.47
C ASN A 16 -70.69 -8.83 -13.20
N GLU A 17 -69.81 -9.11 -14.17
CA GLU A 17 -68.40 -8.78 -14.04
C GLU A 17 -68.11 -7.36 -14.50
N ILE A 18 -67.27 -6.65 -13.74
CA ILE A 18 -66.90 -5.25 -13.98
C ILE A 18 -65.39 -5.05 -14.16
N LEU A 19 -64.60 -6.11 -13.99
CA LEU A 19 -63.13 -6.08 -14.05
C LEU A 19 -62.64 -7.34 -14.76
N GLN A 20 -61.71 -7.14 -15.69
CA GLN A 20 -61.00 -8.20 -16.40
C GLN A 20 -59.56 -7.74 -16.59
N ASP A 21 -58.63 -8.66 -16.35
CA ASP A 21 -57.20 -8.39 -16.44
C ASP A 21 -56.66 -8.77 -17.83
N ILE A 22 -55.73 -7.95 -18.33
CA ILE A 22 -54.99 -8.21 -19.57
C ILE A 22 -53.52 -8.27 -19.20
N TYR A 23 -52.87 -9.37 -19.57
CA TYR A 23 -51.44 -9.57 -19.40
C TYR A 23 -50.74 -9.30 -20.73
N VAL A 24 -49.62 -8.59 -20.66
CA VAL A 24 -48.72 -8.32 -21.80
C VAL A 24 -47.37 -8.89 -21.42
N ASP A 25 -46.81 -9.74 -22.28
CA ASP A 25 -45.49 -10.32 -22.07
C ASP A 25 -44.43 -9.30 -22.52
N ILE A 26 -43.57 -8.92 -21.58
CA ILE A 26 -42.38 -8.09 -21.82
C ILE A 26 -41.22 -9.03 -22.10
N VAL A 27 -40.42 -8.70 -23.12
CA VAL A 27 -39.23 -9.46 -23.48
C VAL A 27 -38.06 -8.88 -22.70
N ASP A 28 -37.49 -9.71 -21.84
CA ASP A 28 -36.31 -9.39 -21.04
C ASP A 28 -35.06 -9.86 -21.79
N ASP A 29 -34.09 -8.96 -21.95
CA ASP A 29 -32.78 -9.29 -22.49
C ASP A 29 -31.67 -8.63 -21.66
N ASN A 30 -30.41 -8.90 -22.01
CA ASN A 30 -29.27 -8.34 -21.27
C ASN A 30 -28.62 -7.19 -22.05
N ILE A 31 -29.38 -6.40 -22.81
CA ILE A 31 -28.84 -5.33 -23.66
C ILE A 31 -29.38 -4.01 -23.17
N TRP A 32 -28.47 -3.16 -22.70
CA TRP A 32 -28.87 -1.82 -22.28
C TRP A 32 -29.56 -1.05 -23.43
N GLU A 33 -30.78 -0.63 -23.14
CA GLU A 33 -31.65 0.18 -23.99
C GLU A 33 -32.19 1.37 -23.18
N PRO A 34 -32.47 2.53 -23.81
CA PRO A 34 -33.11 3.64 -23.13
C PRO A 34 -34.57 3.30 -22.77
N ASP A 35 -35.16 4.03 -21.82
CA ASP A 35 -36.59 3.85 -21.48
C ASP A 35 -37.49 3.94 -22.72
N GLU A 36 -38.25 2.88 -22.95
CA GLU A 36 -39.15 2.72 -24.08
C GLU A 36 -40.62 2.77 -23.65
N TYR A 37 -41.53 2.92 -24.60
CA TYR A 37 -42.95 2.88 -24.30
C TYR A 37 -43.80 2.35 -25.46
N PHE A 38 -44.89 1.67 -25.10
CA PHE A 38 -45.91 1.25 -26.04
C PHE A 38 -47.30 1.67 -25.56
N TYR A 39 -48.28 1.57 -26.46
CA TYR A 39 -49.67 1.92 -26.17
C TYR A 39 -50.55 0.69 -26.22
N VAL A 40 -51.40 0.53 -25.20
CA VAL A 40 -52.51 -0.43 -25.24
C VAL A 40 -53.78 0.34 -25.53
N LYS A 41 -54.45 0.01 -26.64
CA LYS A 41 -55.66 0.66 -27.11
C LYS A 41 -56.84 -0.29 -27.05
N LEU A 42 -57.90 0.13 -26.38
CA LEU A 42 -59.19 -0.55 -26.39
C LEU A 42 -59.98 -0.14 -27.63
N TYR A 43 -60.60 -1.11 -28.27
CA TYR A 43 -61.58 -0.90 -29.32
C TYR A 43 -62.81 -1.77 -29.07
N VAL A 44 -63.97 -1.29 -29.47
CA VAL A 44 -65.23 -2.03 -29.31
C VAL A 44 -65.47 -2.82 -30.59
N GLN A 45 -65.47 -4.14 -30.48
CA GLN A 45 -66.00 -5.03 -31.51
C GLN A 45 -67.55 -4.99 -31.41
N GLN A 46 -68.26 -5.02 -32.55
CA GLN A 46 -69.66 -4.59 -32.67
C GLN A 46 -70.65 -5.12 -31.62
N ALA A 47 -71.75 -4.36 -31.45
CA ALA A 47 -72.82 -4.55 -30.48
C ALA A 47 -73.35 -5.99 -30.37
N ASN A 48 -73.63 -6.39 -29.13
CA ASN A 48 -74.33 -7.62 -28.80
C ASN A 48 -75.58 -7.82 -29.66
N GLN A 49 -76.01 -9.06 -29.87
CA GLN A 49 -77.17 -9.47 -30.69
C GLN A 49 -78.50 -8.74 -30.33
N ASN A 50 -78.54 -8.01 -29.22
CA ASN A 50 -79.67 -7.23 -28.71
C ASN A 50 -79.61 -5.72 -29.05
N GLY A 51 -78.65 -5.26 -29.86
CA GLY A 51 -78.57 -3.87 -30.33
C GLY A 51 -78.07 -2.84 -29.30
N ALA A 52 -77.67 -3.26 -28.11
CA ALA A 52 -77.08 -2.37 -27.10
C ALA A 52 -75.61 -2.05 -27.45
N GLN A 53 -75.31 -0.75 -27.60
CA GLN A 53 -73.98 -0.26 -27.93
C GLN A 53 -73.18 0.06 -26.66
N VAL A 54 -72.01 -0.54 -26.51
CA VAL A 54 -71.04 -0.21 -25.45
C VAL A 54 -70.18 0.95 -25.94
N LEU A 55 -70.00 1.97 -25.09
CA LEU A 55 -69.14 3.13 -25.37
C LEU A 55 -67.82 3.00 -24.61
N LEU A 56 -66.73 3.41 -25.25
CA LEU A 56 -65.42 3.49 -24.59
C LEU A 56 -65.41 4.64 -23.57
N GLY A 57 -64.80 4.39 -22.42
CA GLY A 57 -64.56 5.40 -21.40
C GLY A 57 -63.47 6.41 -21.82
N LYS A 58 -63.29 7.45 -20.98
CA LYS A 58 -62.30 8.52 -21.21
C LYS A 58 -60.87 7.99 -21.37
N THR A 59 -60.51 6.96 -20.61
CA THR A 59 -59.20 6.30 -20.69
C THR A 59 -59.35 5.01 -21.49
N CYS A 60 -59.24 5.10 -22.82
CA CYS A 60 -59.29 3.96 -23.74
C CYS A 60 -57.95 3.65 -24.41
N ILE A 61 -56.94 4.48 -24.13
CA ILE A 61 -55.55 4.26 -24.51
C ILE A 61 -54.71 4.50 -23.26
N ILE A 62 -53.81 3.57 -22.96
CA ILE A 62 -52.85 3.70 -21.87
C ILE A 62 -51.44 3.58 -22.44
N ARG A 63 -50.52 4.39 -21.91
CA ARG A 63 -49.09 4.30 -22.20
C ARG A 63 -48.44 3.44 -21.13
N VAL A 64 -47.79 2.36 -21.55
CA VAL A 64 -46.95 1.51 -20.69
C VAL A 64 -45.50 1.88 -20.98
N THR A 65 -44.73 2.18 -19.92
CA THR A 65 -43.30 2.47 -20.02
C THR A 65 -42.53 1.22 -19.62
N ILE A 66 -41.59 0.81 -20.47
CA ILE A 66 -40.63 -0.26 -20.19
C ILE A 66 -39.38 0.45 -19.65
N ILE A 67 -39.04 0.12 -18.41
CA ILE A 67 -37.84 0.63 -17.74
C ILE A 67 -36.78 -0.45 -17.89
N ASN A 68 -35.62 -0.09 -18.43
CA ASN A 68 -34.50 -1.02 -18.57
C ASN A 68 -33.77 -1.13 -17.21
N ASP A 69 -33.46 -2.35 -16.79
CA ASP A 69 -32.74 -2.67 -15.55
C ASP A 69 -31.31 -3.22 -15.79
N ASP A 70 -30.84 -3.20 -17.03
CA ASP A 70 -29.48 -3.59 -17.39
C ASP A 70 -28.43 -2.58 -16.94
N GLU A 71 -27.31 -3.08 -16.45
CA GLU A 71 -26.17 -2.27 -16.07
C GLU A 71 -25.01 -2.48 -17.06
N PRO A 72 -24.83 -1.60 -18.08
CA PRO A 72 -23.76 -1.73 -19.05
C PRO A 72 -22.36 -1.49 -18.45
N GLY A 73 -22.30 -0.95 -17.22
CA GLY A 73 -21.07 -0.80 -16.47
C GLY A 73 -20.23 0.43 -16.82
N THR A 74 -19.11 0.55 -16.12
CA THR A 74 -18.18 1.69 -16.16
C THR A 74 -16.76 1.21 -16.43
N PHE A 75 -16.13 1.73 -17.47
CA PHE A 75 -14.75 1.41 -17.82
C PHE A 75 -13.73 2.28 -17.09
N THR A 76 -12.72 1.65 -16.49
CA THR A 76 -11.61 2.33 -15.82
C THR A 76 -10.32 1.52 -16.00
N PHE A 77 -9.16 2.17 -15.97
CA PHE A 77 -7.91 1.41 -15.88
C PHE A 77 -7.76 0.77 -14.51
N SER A 78 -7.24 -0.47 -14.45
CA SER A 78 -7.00 -1.19 -13.19
C SER A 78 -5.97 -0.50 -12.31
N LYS A 79 -5.04 0.23 -12.94
CA LYS A 79 -3.99 1.01 -12.25
C LYS A 79 -3.82 2.38 -12.93
N PRO A 80 -3.50 3.44 -12.15
CA PRO A 80 -3.23 4.77 -12.72
C PRO A 80 -1.87 4.84 -13.43
N SER A 81 -0.94 3.92 -13.12
CA SER A 81 0.34 3.81 -13.81
C SER A 81 0.87 2.38 -13.90
N TYR A 82 1.64 2.13 -14.96
CA TYR A 82 2.42 0.90 -15.17
C TYR A 82 3.88 1.25 -15.36
N VAL A 83 4.76 0.40 -14.86
CA VAL A 83 6.19 0.46 -15.11
C VAL A 83 6.55 -0.73 -15.96
N VAL A 84 7.11 -0.48 -17.14
CA VAL A 84 7.48 -1.50 -18.13
C VAL A 84 8.94 -1.39 -18.49
N ARG A 85 9.56 -2.52 -18.81
CA ARG A 85 10.98 -2.57 -19.15
C ARG A 85 11.18 -2.23 -20.63
N GLU A 86 12.21 -1.45 -20.93
CA GLU A 86 12.65 -1.22 -22.31
C GLU A 86 12.90 -2.55 -23.03
N GLY A 87 12.37 -2.71 -24.24
CA GLY A 87 12.55 -3.95 -25.01
C GLY A 87 11.82 -5.18 -24.46
N GLN A 88 10.86 -5.03 -23.54
CA GLN A 88 9.95 -6.11 -23.10
C GLN A 88 9.06 -6.64 -24.25
N GLY A 89 8.99 -5.93 -25.38
CA GLY A 89 8.17 -6.28 -26.53
C GLY A 89 6.83 -5.58 -26.45
N THR A 90 5.91 -6.08 -25.63
CA THR A 90 4.54 -5.55 -25.54
C THR A 90 4.14 -5.28 -24.09
N ALA A 91 3.68 -4.06 -23.82
CA ALA A 91 3.09 -3.64 -22.56
C ALA A 91 1.59 -3.98 -22.55
N GLN A 92 1.13 -4.61 -21.47
CA GLN A 92 -0.28 -4.91 -21.24
C GLN A 92 -0.87 -3.93 -20.23
N VAL A 93 -1.78 -3.07 -20.69
CA VAL A 93 -2.50 -2.10 -19.86
C VAL A 93 -3.92 -2.62 -19.65
N PHE A 94 -4.28 -2.92 -18.41
CA PHE A 94 -5.57 -3.54 -18.10
C PHE A 94 -6.68 -2.50 -17.91
N VAL A 95 -7.83 -2.79 -18.52
CA VAL A 95 -9.07 -2.04 -18.42
C VAL A 95 -10.11 -2.91 -17.74
N ASP A 96 -10.66 -2.42 -16.64
CA ASP A 96 -11.71 -3.05 -15.87
C ASP A 96 -13.06 -2.42 -16.20
N ARG A 97 -14.10 -3.26 -16.27
CA ARG A 97 -15.51 -2.90 -16.38
C ARG A 97 -16.15 -3.17 -15.02
N LEU A 98 -16.61 -2.11 -14.36
CA LEU A 98 -17.14 -2.13 -12.99
C LEU A 98 -18.61 -1.71 -12.96
N ASN A 99 -19.34 -2.10 -11.91
CA ASN A 99 -20.74 -1.70 -11.68
C ASN A 99 -21.68 -2.05 -12.86
N GLY A 100 -21.56 -3.28 -13.36
CA GLY A 100 -22.37 -3.77 -14.48
C GLY A 100 -21.52 -4.52 -15.52
N ALA A 101 -22.08 -5.59 -16.06
CA ALA A 101 -21.46 -6.40 -17.11
C ALA A 101 -22.46 -6.81 -18.21
N ASP A 102 -23.59 -6.11 -18.29
CA ASP A 102 -24.71 -6.49 -19.15
C ASP A 102 -24.50 -6.01 -20.58
N GLY A 103 -24.79 -6.89 -21.53
CA GLY A 103 -24.65 -6.59 -22.95
C GLY A 103 -23.24 -6.48 -23.48
N ARG A 104 -23.17 -6.35 -24.80
CA ARG A 104 -21.94 -6.10 -25.56
C ARG A 104 -21.69 -4.60 -25.60
N VAL A 105 -20.59 -4.17 -25.00
CA VAL A 105 -20.17 -2.77 -24.93
C VAL A 105 -18.76 -2.62 -25.48
N SER A 106 -18.41 -1.43 -25.91
CA SER A 106 -17.07 -1.15 -26.41
C SER A 106 -16.57 0.21 -25.94
N VAL A 107 -15.24 0.32 -25.82
CA VAL A 107 -14.57 1.56 -25.43
C VAL A 107 -13.40 1.82 -26.37
N GLN A 108 -13.28 3.05 -26.86
CA GLN A 108 -12.16 3.46 -27.68
C GLN A 108 -10.99 3.88 -26.80
N TYR A 109 -9.79 3.66 -27.31
CA TYR A 109 -8.57 4.02 -26.62
C TYR A 109 -7.53 4.53 -27.60
N ARG A 110 -6.66 5.42 -27.10
CA ARG A 110 -5.53 5.95 -27.86
C ARG A 110 -4.34 6.17 -26.94
N THR A 111 -3.15 6.07 -27.50
CA THR A 111 -1.92 6.50 -26.85
C THR A 111 -1.65 7.98 -27.12
N CYS A 112 -1.07 8.67 -26.14
CA CYS A 112 -0.63 10.06 -26.25
C CYS A 112 0.79 10.20 -25.74
N ASP A 113 1.62 10.90 -26.51
CA ASP A 113 3.00 11.21 -26.13
C ASP A 113 3.05 12.10 -24.88
N LEU A 114 4.01 11.81 -23.99
CA LEU A 114 4.42 12.73 -22.93
C LEU A 114 5.91 13.02 -23.10
N THR A 115 6.76 12.24 -22.44
CA THR A 115 8.23 12.27 -22.57
C THR A 115 8.75 11.20 -23.54
N ALA A 116 8.05 10.06 -23.60
CA ALA A 116 8.24 9.04 -24.61
C ALA A 116 7.48 9.41 -25.89
N VAL A 117 8.10 9.16 -27.04
CA VAL A 117 7.63 9.59 -28.36
C VAL A 117 7.30 8.37 -29.24
N ASP A 118 6.21 8.46 -29.99
CA ASP A 118 5.83 7.48 -31.00
C ASP A 118 6.95 7.21 -32.02
N GLY A 119 7.13 5.95 -32.39
CA GLY A 119 8.12 5.46 -33.35
C GLY A 119 9.55 5.41 -32.81
N ARG A 120 9.84 6.09 -31.69
CA ARG A 120 11.14 6.03 -31.00
C ARG A 120 11.10 5.09 -29.80
N ASP A 121 10.18 5.34 -28.88
CA ASP A 121 10.15 4.67 -27.56
C ASP A 121 9.02 3.62 -27.48
N TYR A 122 7.93 3.85 -28.21
CA TYR A 122 6.81 2.93 -28.31
C TYR A 122 6.12 3.10 -29.67
N ARG A 123 5.23 2.17 -30.04
CA ARG A 123 4.38 2.31 -31.23
C ARG A 123 3.01 2.80 -30.81
N ALA A 124 2.61 3.97 -31.29
CA ALA A 124 1.30 4.53 -31.03
C ALA A 124 0.20 3.60 -31.55
N VAL A 125 -0.83 3.46 -30.73
CA VAL A 125 -1.95 2.58 -31.01
C VAL A 125 -3.24 3.32 -30.71
N THR A 126 -4.19 3.19 -31.63
CA THR A 126 -5.58 3.65 -31.46
C THR A 126 -6.48 2.50 -31.88
N GLY A 127 -7.49 2.22 -31.08
CA GLY A 127 -8.36 1.07 -31.33
C GLY A 127 -9.62 1.10 -30.49
N THR A 128 -10.43 0.07 -30.68
CA THR A 128 -11.63 -0.17 -29.88
C THR A 128 -11.47 -1.48 -29.15
N LYS A 129 -11.76 -1.50 -27.85
CA LYS A 129 -11.82 -2.72 -27.07
C LYS A 129 -13.28 -3.07 -26.81
N GLU A 130 -13.71 -4.20 -27.37
CA GLU A 130 -15.05 -4.74 -27.19
C GLU A 130 -15.08 -5.71 -26.00
N PHE A 131 -16.13 -5.65 -25.20
CA PHE A 131 -16.43 -6.55 -24.09
C PHE A 131 -17.77 -7.23 -24.37
N GLU A 132 -17.78 -8.54 -24.29
CA GLU A 132 -18.98 -9.38 -24.33
C GLU A 132 -19.74 -9.29 -23.01
N HIS A 133 -20.97 -9.81 -23.02
CA HIS A 133 -21.75 -9.95 -21.80
C HIS A 133 -21.00 -10.78 -20.74
N GLY A 134 -20.92 -10.28 -19.52
CA GLY A 134 -20.20 -10.89 -18.40
C GLY A 134 -18.68 -10.69 -18.40
N GLU A 135 -18.08 -10.09 -19.43
CA GLU A 135 -16.64 -9.79 -19.44
C GLU A 135 -16.32 -8.53 -18.62
N THR A 136 -15.41 -8.66 -17.66
CA THR A 136 -15.07 -7.59 -16.71
C THR A 136 -13.67 -7.02 -16.85
N CYS A 137 -12.75 -7.68 -17.58
CA CYS A 137 -11.37 -7.21 -17.73
C CYS A 137 -10.79 -7.55 -19.11
N LYS A 138 -10.11 -6.59 -19.74
CA LYS A 138 -9.30 -6.81 -20.95
C LYS A 138 -8.02 -6.00 -20.95
N ALA A 139 -6.99 -6.53 -21.62
CA ALA A 139 -5.71 -5.85 -21.80
C ALA A 139 -5.63 -5.11 -23.13
N ILE A 140 -5.14 -3.88 -23.10
CA ILE A 140 -4.65 -3.13 -24.26
C ILE A 140 -3.16 -3.44 -24.41
N GLU A 141 -2.78 -3.84 -25.62
CA GLU A 141 -1.41 -4.17 -25.98
C GLU A 141 -0.76 -2.98 -26.69
N VAL A 142 0.40 -2.55 -26.19
CA VAL A 142 1.19 -1.45 -26.77
C VAL A 142 2.63 -1.93 -26.93
N ASP A 143 3.16 -1.86 -28.16
CA ASP A 143 4.53 -2.30 -28.42
C ASP A 143 5.55 -1.27 -27.89
N ILE A 144 6.48 -1.75 -27.07
CA ILE A 144 7.57 -0.98 -26.47
C ILE A 144 8.84 -1.22 -27.27
N LEU A 145 9.39 -0.16 -27.83
CA LEU A 145 10.60 -0.22 -28.65
C LEU A 145 11.83 -0.22 -27.76
N LYS A 146 12.86 -0.97 -28.16
CA LYS A 146 14.16 -0.89 -27.53
C LYS A 146 14.92 0.28 -28.13
N SER A 147 15.27 1.29 -27.32
CA SER A 147 16.15 2.37 -27.78
C SER A 147 17.50 1.78 -28.17
N SER A 148 17.91 1.98 -29.42
CA SER A 148 19.22 1.53 -29.94
C SER A 148 20.32 2.57 -29.76
N MET A 149 20.02 3.73 -29.15
CA MET A 149 20.98 4.83 -28.99
C MET A 149 20.85 5.49 -27.61
N LYS A 150 21.49 4.90 -26.60
CA LYS A 150 22.11 5.70 -25.52
C LYS A 150 23.58 5.91 -25.89
N THR A 151 23.86 6.78 -26.85
CA THR A 151 25.20 7.40 -26.87
C THR A 151 25.31 8.16 -25.56
N HIS A 152 26.14 7.65 -24.64
CA HIS A 152 26.62 8.43 -23.52
C HIS A 152 27.14 9.74 -24.10
N ASN A 153 26.41 10.84 -23.92
CA ASN A 153 26.96 12.17 -24.16
C ASN A 153 27.97 12.43 -23.04
N ASN A 154 29.15 11.81 -23.15
CA ASN A 154 30.36 12.30 -22.52
C ASN A 154 30.62 13.67 -23.13
N ILE A 155 30.15 14.72 -22.46
CA ILE A 155 30.60 16.08 -22.74
C ILE A 155 32.07 16.13 -22.33
N HIS A 156 32.95 15.81 -23.28
CA HIS A 156 34.37 16.08 -23.17
C HIS A 156 34.52 17.61 -23.24
N CYS A 157 34.73 18.25 -22.09
CA CYS A 157 35.07 19.66 -22.04
C CYS A 157 36.50 19.82 -22.57
N GLU A 158 36.63 20.02 -23.88
CA GLU A 158 37.90 20.32 -24.51
C GLU A 158 38.38 21.69 -24.02
N ARG A 159 39.50 21.69 -23.31
CA ARG A 159 40.20 22.87 -22.83
C ARG A 159 40.69 23.68 -24.03
N ILE A 160 39.97 24.73 -24.40
CA ILE A 160 40.48 25.74 -25.33
C ILE A 160 41.56 26.53 -24.59
N GLU A 161 42.82 26.15 -24.82
CA GLU A 161 43.96 27.01 -24.56
C GLU A 161 44.02 28.10 -25.61
N GLY A 162 44.07 29.35 -25.14
CA GLY A 162 44.59 30.46 -25.94
C GLY A 162 43.66 31.65 -26.03
N LEU A 163 43.66 32.50 -25.00
CA LEU A 163 43.56 33.94 -25.18
C LEU A 163 44.45 34.65 -24.15
N GLN A 164 45.41 35.42 -24.67
CA GLN A 164 46.40 36.17 -23.91
C GLN A 164 45.74 37.30 -23.11
N TYR A 165 46.25 37.51 -21.90
CA TYR A 165 45.88 38.63 -21.04
C TYR A 165 46.66 39.89 -21.46
N ASN A 166 45.94 40.96 -21.77
CA ASN A 166 46.49 42.29 -21.96
C ASN A 166 45.90 43.16 -20.86
N GLU A 167 46.69 43.51 -19.85
CA GLU A 167 46.35 44.54 -18.88
C GLU A 167 46.36 45.91 -19.56
N TRP A 168 45.32 46.74 -19.40
CA TRP A 168 45.43 48.20 -19.41
C TRP A 168 44.18 48.86 -18.79
N GLY A 169 44.40 49.56 -17.66
CA GLY A 169 43.97 50.96 -17.51
C GLY A 169 42.54 51.28 -17.02
N SER A 170 42.47 51.62 -15.74
CA SER A 170 41.43 52.39 -15.04
C SER A 170 40.78 53.53 -15.84
N SER A 171 39.44 53.62 -15.84
CA SER A 171 38.70 54.85 -15.49
C SER A 171 37.16 54.67 -15.45
N ASN A 172 36.60 54.99 -14.28
CA ASN A 172 35.29 55.58 -13.99
C ASN A 172 34.08 55.30 -14.92
N ALA A 173 33.15 54.46 -14.46
CA ALA A 173 31.71 54.70 -14.59
C ALA A 173 30.89 53.82 -13.61
N ALA A 174 31.11 53.97 -12.31
CA ALA A 174 30.13 53.55 -11.33
C ALA A 174 28.98 54.56 -11.32
N HIS A 175 27.94 54.36 -12.15
CA HIS A 175 26.63 54.97 -11.93
C HIS A 175 25.55 54.27 -12.74
N ARG A 176 24.56 53.70 -12.01
CA ARG A 176 23.21 53.28 -12.47
C ARG A 176 23.28 52.05 -13.39
N TYR A 177 22.98 50.84 -12.95
CA TYR A 177 21.72 50.41 -12.35
C TYR A 177 21.97 49.36 -11.27
N GLY A 178 21.44 49.62 -10.08
CA GLY A 178 21.31 48.60 -9.03
C GLY A 178 20.07 47.75 -9.28
N GLY A 179 20.19 46.47 -8.95
CA GLY A 179 19.03 45.60 -8.69
C GLY A 179 18.66 44.65 -9.83
N LEU A 180 19.38 43.53 -9.92
CA LEU A 180 18.79 42.20 -9.72
C LEU A 180 19.95 41.19 -9.76
N GLY A 181 20.36 40.73 -8.58
CA GLY A 181 21.26 39.60 -8.45
C GLY A 181 20.55 38.36 -8.96
N VAL A 182 20.81 37.98 -10.20
CA VAL A 182 20.47 36.65 -10.70
C VAL A 182 21.44 35.70 -10.01
N ARG A 183 21.00 35.17 -8.87
CA ARG A 183 21.48 33.89 -8.34
C ARG A 183 21.42 32.91 -9.52
N ALA A 184 22.58 32.56 -10.04
CA ALA A 184 22.76 31.30 -10.73
C ALA A 184 22.47 30.22 -9.69
N LEU A 185 21.19 29.88 -9.54
CA LEU A 185 20.78 28.65 -8.93
C LEU A 185 21.40 27.55 -9.79
N ALA A 186 22.28 26.78 -9.15
CA ALA A 186 22.66 25.48 -9.64
C ALA A 186 21.39 24.77 -10.12
N LEU A 187 21.32 24.52 -11.43
CA LEU A 187 20.49 23.47 -11.97
C LEU A 187 21.11 22.16 -11.47
N ASP A 188 20.90 21.87 -10.19
CA ASP A 188 21.00 20.52 -9.66
C ASP A 188 20.10 19.64 -10.53
N GLU A 189 20.74 18.63 -11.13
CA GLU A 189 20.17 17.42 -11.72
C GLU A 189 18.65 17.43 -11.83
N ILE A 190 18.13 17.85 -12.99
CA ILE A 190 16.79 17.41 -13.37
C ILE A 190 16.92 15.90 -13.54
N PRO A 191 16.31 15.06 -12.67
CA PRO A 191 16.34 13.62 -12.88
C PRO A 191 15.76 13.39 -14.28
N GLU A 192 16.45 12.59 -15.11
CA GLU A 192 16.02 12.29 -16.47
C GLU A 192 14.50 12.11 -16.49
N MET A 193 13.83 13.02 -17.21
CA MET A 193 12.37 13.14 -17.24
C MET A 193 11.84 11.76 -17.66
N SER A 194 11.30 10.98 -16.71
CA SER A 194 11.00 9.56 -16.87
C SER A 194 10.34 9.30 -18.23
N ASN A 195 10.92 8.46 -19.10
CA ASN A 195 10.37 8.14 -20.41
C ASN A 195 8.98 7.51 -20.23
N SER A 196 7.94 8.23 -20.57
CA SER A 196 6.56 7.84 -20.28
C SER A 196 5.61 8.33 -21.35
N PHE A 197 4.56 7.56 -21.59
CA PHE A 197 3.43 7.92 -22.45
C PHE A 197 2.12 7.65 -21.71
N CYS A 198 1.00 8.16 -22.23
CA CYS A 198 -0.30 7.96 -21.62
C CYS A 198 -1.20 7.11 -22.52
N VAL A 199 -2.06 6.28 -21.93
CA VAL A 199 -3.18 5.63 -22.61
C VAL A 199 -4.47 6.27 -22.08
N GLU A 200 -5.33 6.74 -22.99
CA GLU A 200 -6.59 7.40 -22.67
C GLU A 200 -7.77 6.58 -23.20
N LEU A 201 -8.79 6.38 -22.37
CA LEU A 201 -10.10 5.82 -22.76
C LEU A 201 -11.06 6.95 -23.15
N PHE A 202 -11.84 6.74 -24.20
CA PHE A 202 -12.87 7.68 -24.66
C PHE A 202 -14.00 6.96 -25.42
N ALA A 203 -15.11 7.66 -25.64
CA ALA A 203 -16.26 7.21 -26.45
C ALA A 203 -16.74 5.77 -26.13
N PRO A 204 -17.24 5.51 -24.91
CA PRO A 204 -17.92 4.24 -24.61
C PRO A 204 -19.25 4.14 -25.37
N THR A 205 -19.70 2.92 -25.64
CA THR A 205 -20.94 2.63 -26.36
C THR A 205 -22.00 1.96 -25.47
N ALA A 206 -23.25 1.89 -25.96
CA ALA A 206 -24.36 1.19 -25.31
C ALA A 206 -24.56 1.55 -23.82
N GLY A 207 -24.61 2.85 -23.53
CA GLY A 207 -24.88 3.36 -22.18
C GLY A 207 -23.73 3.25 -21.18
N ALA A 208 -22.65 2.54 -21.51
CA ALA A 208 -21.49 2.40 -20.64
C ALA A 208 -20.80 3.76 -20.38
N GLN A 209 -20.22 3.91 -19.20
CA GLN A 209 -19.58 5.16 -18.76
C GLN A 209 -18.07 5.01 -18.58
N ILE A 210 -17.35 6.14 -18.48
CA ILE A 210 -15.92 6.16 -18.12
C ILE A 210 -15.79 6.51 -16.65
N GLY A 211 -15.04 5.68 -15.92
CA GLY A 211 -14.82 5.79 -14.49
C GLY A 211 -13.76 6.83 -14.12
N LYS A 212 -13.33 6.76 -12.86
CA LYS A 212 -12.40 7.74 -12.27
C LYS A 212 -11.05 7.78 -12.97
N VAL A 213 -10.50 6.62 -13.35
CA VAL A 213 -9.18 6.51 -13.98
C VAL A 213 -9.35 6.35 -15.49
N LYS A 214 -9.55 7.48 -16.17
CA LYS A 214 -9.69 7.56 -17.64
C LYS A 214 -8.37 7.58 -18.40
N LYS A 215 -7.27 7.85 -17.69
CA LYS A 215 -5.90 7.93 -18.24
C LYS A 215 -4.97 7.10 -17.38
N CYS A 216 -4.10 6.36 -18.03
CA CYS A 216 -3.06 5.57 -17.40
C CYS A 216 -1.69 6.00 -17.94
N ILE A 217 -0.70 6.15 -17.06
CA ILE A 217 0.67 6.50 -17.44
C ILE A 217 1.51 5.24 -17.50
N VAL A 218 2.16 5.00 -18.65
CA VAL A 218 3.10 3.90 -18.81
C VAL A 218 4.50 4.48 -18.80
N THR A 219 5.28 4.14 -17.77
CA THR A 219 6.68 4.54 -17.62
C THR A 219 7.58 3.43 -18.12
N ILE A 220 8.40 3.75 -19.11
CA ILE A 220 9.40 2.89 -19.72
C ILE A 220 10.70 3.09 -18.94
N VAL A 221 11.25 2.00 -18.41
CA VAL A 221 12.43 1.99 -17.54
C VAL A 221 13.51 1.10 -18.14
N SER A 222 14.77 1.53 -18.06
CA SER A 222 15.91 0.76 -18.54
C SER A 222 16.17 -0.49 -17.69
N ASP A 223 16.92 -1.44 -18.23
CA ASP A 223 17.26 -2.70 -17.54
C ASP A 223 17.96 -2.48 -16.20
N GLU A 224 18.89 -1.53 -16.17
CA GLU A 224 19.69 -1.20 -14.98
C GLU A 224 18.83 -0.56 -13.89
N GLU A 225 17.97 0.39 -14.27
CA GLU A 225 17.03 1.03 -13.34
C GLU A 225 15.98 0.04 -12.80
N PHE A 226 15.46 -0.85 -13.66
CA PHE A 226 14.52 -1.89 -13.26
C PHE A 226 15.17 -2.87 -12.28
N SER A 227 16.38 -3.36 -12.59
CA SER A 227 17.16 -4.21 -11.69
C SER A 227 17.52 -3.48 -10.39
N GLY A 228 17.80 -2.18 -10.45
CA GLY A 228 18.01 -1.32 -9.28
C GLY A 228 16.79 -1.23 -8.37
N MET A 229 15.59 -1.05 -8.94
CA MET A 229 14.35 -1.07 -8.16
C MET A 229 14.05 -2.45 -7.58
N VAL A 230 14.18 -3.51 -8.38
CA VAL A 230 13.96 -4.90 -7.93
C VAL A 230 14.94 -5.28 -6.83
N SER A 231 16.21 -4.92 -6.96
CA SER A 231 17.22 -5.16 -5.91
C SER A 231 16.94 -4.38 -4.64
N ARG A 232 16.46 -3.13 -4.71
CA ARG A 232 16.02 -2.35 -3.54
C ARG A 232 14.79 -2.96 -2.86
N ILE A 233 13.82 -3.43 -3.64
CA ILE A 233 12.64 -4.13 -3.12
C ILE A 233 13.07 -5.45 -2.48
N ALA A 234 13.93 -6.22 -3.15
CA ALA A 234 14.47 -7.48 -2.65
C ALA A 234 15.32 -7.26 -1.40
N ALA A 235 16.11 -6.18 -1.31
CA ALA A 235 16.87 -5.82 -0.12
C ALA A 235 15.96 -5.50 1.06
N ARG A 236 14.92 -4.67 0.85
CA ARG A 236 13.91 -4.39 1.90
C ARG A 236 13.11 -5.63 2.30
N THR A 237 12.82 -6.51 1.34
CA THR A 237 12.13 -7.77 1.60
C THR A 237 13.04 -8.73 2.37
N LYS A 238 14.34 -8.76 2.04
CA LYS A 238 15.37 -9.54 2.74
C LYS A 238 15.59 -9.02 4.16
N GLU A 239 15.64 -7.71 4.37
CA GLU A 239 15.69 -7.10 5.71
C GLU A 239 14.47 -7.51 6.55
N ASN A 240 13.27 -7.51 5.98
CA ASN A 240 12.07 -8.01 6.66
C ASN A 240 12.09 -9.54 6.87
N MET A 241 12.70 -10.30 5.96
CA MET A 241 12.84 -11.75 6.06
C MET A 241 13.91 -12.16 7.08
N ASP A 242 14.95 -11.34 7.27
CA ASP A 242 15.96 -11.52 8.30
C ASP A 242 15.41 -11.11 9.68
N ALA A 243 14.48 -10.15 9.76
CA ALA A 243 13.65 -9.93 10.95
C ALA A 243 12.74 -11.13 11.29
N LEU A 244 12.30 -11.90 10.29
CA LEU A 244 11.57 -13.17 10.45
C LEU A 244 12.48 -14.38 10.74
N ARG A 245 13.79 -14.28 10.52
CA ARG A 245 14.78 -15.33 10.86
C ARG A 245 15.11 -15.43 12.34
N LEU A 246 14.56 -14.55 13.17
CA LEU A 246 14.69 -14.60 14.64
C LEU A 246 14.19 -15.92 15.27
N GLU A 247 13.59 -16.82 14.49
CA GLU A 247 12.95 -18.04 14.97
C GLU A 247 13.70 -19.36 14.70
N LYS A 248 14.92 -19.36 14.15
CA LYS A 248 15.68 -20.62 13.92
C LYS A 248 17.18 -20.54 14.24
N SER A 249 17.57 -19.93 15.36
CA SER A 249 18.87 -20.27 15.93
C SER A 249 18.76 -21.63 16.63
N THR A 250 19.66 -22.56 16.32
CA THR A 250 19.78 -23.79 17.10
C THR A 250 20.38 -23.45 18.47
N TRP A 251 20.04 -24.18 19.53
CA TRP A 251 20.57 -23.85 20.87
C TRP A 251 22.11 -23.91 20.90
N LEU A 252 22.71 -24.81 20.12
CA LEU A 252 24.16 -24.89 19.93
C LEU A 252 24.74 -23.63 19.29
N GLU A 253 24.05 -23.05 18.30
CA GLU A 253 24.47 -21.79 17.67
C GLU A 253 24.51 -20.64 18.67
N GLN A 254 23.61 -20.57 19.65
CA GLN A 254 23.67 -19.53 20.69
C GLN A 254 24.96 -19.58 21.50
N PHE A 255 25.45 -20.78 21.83
CA PHE A 255 26.74 -20.94 22.49
C PHE A 255 27.90 -20.59 21.56
N GLN A 256 27.81 -20.93 20.27
CA GLN A 256 28.82 -20.54 19.29
C GLN A 256 28.90 -19.01 19.12
N HIS A 257 27.75 -18.32 19.08
CA HIS A 257 27.67 -16.85 19.07
C HIS A 257 28.18 -16.23 20.37
N ALA A 258 27.97 -16.89 21.52
CA ALA A 258 28.48 -16.41 22.80
C ALA A 258 30.02 -16.50 22.89
N ILE A 259 30.62 -17.51 22.27
CA ILE A 259 32.06 -17.77 22.30
C ILE A 259 32.81 -17.00 21.21
N ASN A 260 32.18 -16.76 20.05
CA ASN A 260 32.83 -16.11 18.92
C ASN A 260 32.69 -14.57 18.95
N ILE A 261 33.68 -13.91 18.36
CA ILE A 261 33.69 -12.47 18.12
C ILE A 261 33.21 -12.25 16.69
N ASN A 262 32.21 -11.38 16.49
CA ASN A 262 31.60 -11.10 15.19
C ASN A 262 31.29 -12.37 14.37
N ASP A 263 30.61 -13.35 14.97
CA ASP A 263 30.19 -14.60 14.34
C ASP A 263 31.32 -15.44 13.68
N GLY A 264 32.57 -15.22 14.10
CA GLY A 264 33.74 -15.94 13.60
C GLY A 264 34.46 -15.24 12.45
N ASP A 265 34.08 -14.03 12.07
CA ASP A 265 34.82 -13.21 11.11
C ASP A 265 35.96 -12.43 11.80
N PHE A 266 37.11 -13.07 11.88
CA PHE A 266 38.32 -12.49 12.49
C PHE A 266 38.91 -11.32 11.68
N GLN A 267 38.52 -11.16 10.40
CA GLN A 267 39.12 -10.16 9.51
C GLN A 267 38.49 -8.78 9.66
N THR A 268 37.25 -8.70 10.15
CA THR A 268 36.50 -7.45 10.37
C THR A 268 36.47 -7.01 11.84
N ALA A 269 37.01 -7.79 12.77
CA ALA A 269 36.93 -7.50 14.20
C ALA A 269 37.91 -6.40 14.64
N THR A 270 37.38 -5.33 15.23
CA THR A 270 38.15 -4.22 15.78
C THR A 270 38.66 -4.54 17.18
N VAL A 271 39.72 -3.85 17.65
CA VAL A 271 40.23 -4.01 19.03
C VAL A 271 39.15 -3.74 20.07
N LEU A 272 38.23 -2.82 19.78
CA LEU A 272 37.08 -2.53 20.63
C LEU A 272 36.16 -3.74 20.76
N ASP A 273 35.94 -4.50 19.68
CA ASP A 273 35.09 -5.70 19.68
C ASP A 273 35.67 -6.79 20.57
N TYR A 274 37.00 -6.97 20.58
CA TYR A 274 37.67 -7.91 21.48
C TYR A 274 37.52 -7.51 22.95
N VAL A 275 37.70 -6.23 23.27
CA VAL A 275 37.53 -5.71 24.64
C VAL A 275 36.08 -5.87 25.10
N LEU A 276 35.12 -5.48 24.26
CA LEU A 276 33.70 -5.61 24.57
C LEU A 276 33.28 -7.07 24.69
N HIS A 277 33.80 -7.95 23.84
CA HIS A 277 33.55 -9.38 23.93
C HIS A 277 34.09 -9.94 25.25
N PHE A 278 35.31 -9.60 25.66
CA PHE A 278 35.88 -10.04 26.94
C PHE A 278 35.06 -9.56 28.14
N CYS A 279 34.71 -8.27 28.18
CA CYS A 279 33.91 -7.71 29.27
C CYS A 279 32.49 -8.28 29.35
N SER A 280 31.91 -8.69 28.21
CA SER A 280 30.56 -9.26 28.14
C SER A 280 30.52 -10.78 28.09
N PHE A 281 31.67 -11.46 28.04
CA PHE A 281 31.76 -12.91 27.83
C PHE A 281 30.95 -13.70 28.87
N PHE A 282 31.12 -13.34 30.15
CA PHE A 282 30.35 -13.94 31.24
C PHE A 282 28.84 -13.84 31.00
N TRP A 283 28.36 -12.65 30.63
CA TRP A 283 26.94 -12.40 30.36
C TRP A 283 26.45 -13.12 29.10
N LYS A 284 27.26 -13.19 28.05
CA LYS A 284 26.95 -13.92 26.82
C LYS A 284 26.73 -15.41 27.06
N VAL A 285 27.64 -16.04 27.79
CA VAL A 285 27.55 -17.47 28.12
C VAL A 285 26.37 -17.74 29.06
N LEU A 286 26.15 -16.86 30.04
CA LEU A 286 25.03 -16.98 30.96
C LEU A 286 23.67 -16.90 30.22
N PHE A 287 23.52 -15.97 29.29
CA PHE A 287 22.27 -15.83 28.52
C PHE A 287 22.10 -16.92 27.47
N ALA A 288 23.18 -17.51 26.93
CA ALA A 288 23.09 -18.67 26.03
C ALA A 288 22.55 -19.94 26.71
N CYS A 289 22.56 -20.00 28.05
CA CYS A 289 21.89 -21.07 28.79
C CYS A 289 20.36 -21.01 28.72
N VAL A 290 19.78 -19.88 28.29
CA VAL A 290 18.34 -19.76 28.05
C VAL A 290 18.03 -20.36 26.67
N PRO A 291 17.11 -21.33 26.56
CA PRO A 291 16.85 -21.98 25.27
C PRO A 291 16.23 -21.01 24.25
N PRO A 292 16.42 -21.25 22.94
CA PRO A 292 15.80 -20.44 21.89
C PRO A 292 14.27 -20.48 21.94
N PRO A 293 13.58 -19.37 21.58
CA PRO A 293 12.12 -19.31 21.51
C PRO A 293 11.48 -20.35 20.58
N SER A 294 12.27 -20.92 19.65
CA SER A 294 11.84 -21.97 18.74
C SER A 294 11.50 -23.31 19.44
N ILE A 295 11.98 -23.51 20.67
CA ILE A 295 11.72 -24.72 21.45
C ILE A 295 10.47 -24.52 22.31
N GLY A 296 9.49 -25.43 22.17
CA GLY A 296 8.29 -25.43 23.03
C GLY A 296 7.38 -24.22 22.84
N GLY A 297 7.39 -23.59 21.67
CA GLY A 297 6.53 -22.44 21.34
C GLY A 297 6.84 -21.19 22.17
N GLY A 298 8.10 -21.03 22.61
CA GLY A 298 8.57 -19.87 23.37
C GLY A 298 8.28 -19.91 24.87
N TRP A 299 7.39 -20.78 25.35
CA TRP A 299 7.04 -20.89 26.76
C TRP A 299 8.22 -21.30 27.64
N LEU A 300 9.05 -22.23 27.16
CA LEU A 300 10.22 -22.70 27.88
C LEU A 300 11.25 -21.57 28.07
N THR A 301 11.52 -20.82 27.00
CA THR A 301 12.38 -19.63 27.01
C THR A 301 11.86 -18.58 27.97
N PHE A 302 10.57 -18.27 27.90
CA PHE A 302 9.93 -17.29 28.77
C PHE A 302 10.07 -17.67 30.25
N SER A 303 9.69 -18.88 30.64
CA SER A 303 9.77 -19.31 32.04
C SER A 303 11.19 -19.37 32.57
N LEU A 304 12.15 -19.91 31.80
CA LEU A 304 13.55 -19.98 32.23
C LEU A 304 14.20 -18.60 32.30
N SER A 305 13.86 -17.69 31.39
CA SER A 305 14.34 -16.31 31.45
C SER A 305 13.84 -15.59 32.71
N LEU A 306 12.57 -15.76 33.09
CA LEU A 306 12.02 -15.16 34.31
C LEU A 306 12.71 -15.68 35.58
N VAL A 307 12.98 -16.99 35.65
CA VAL A 307 13.73 -17.59 36.77
C VAL A 307 15.16 -17.05 36.83
N LEU A 308 15.85 -17.01 35.69
CA LEU A 308 17.22 -16.51 35.62
C LEU A 308 17.31 -15.03 36.00
N ILE A 309 16.40 -14.19 35.52
CA ILE A 309 16.30 -12.78 35.89
C ILE A 309 16.04 -12.65 37.39
N GLY A 310 15.09 -13.41 37.95
CA GLY A 310 14.80 -13.38 39.38
C GLY A 310 16.00 -13.75 40.25
N ILE A 311 16.73 -14.80 39.89
CA ILE A 311 17.97 -15.20 40.59
C ILE A 311 19.04 -14.11 40.45
N MET A 312 19.23 -13.56 39.26
CA MET A 312 20.24 -12.54 39.01
C MET A 312 19.94 -11.25 39.79
N THR A 313 18.68 -10.80 39.79
CA THR A 313 18.25 -9.61 40.54
C THR A 313 18.45 -9.82 42.05
N ALA A 314 18.21 -11.02 42.58
CA ALA A 314 18.50 -11.33 43.98
C ALA A 314 20.00 -11.22 44.30
N ILE A 315 20.85 -11.86 43.49
CA ILE A 315 22.32 -11.80 43.66
C ILE A 315 22.83 -10.36 43.56
N VAL A 316 22.39 -9.61 42.56
CA VAL A 316 22.81 -8.21 42.37
C VAL A 316 22.31 -7.34 43.53
N GLY A 317 21.11 -7.59 44.04
CA GLY A 317 20.58 -6.90 45.22
C GLY A 317 21.44 -7.14 46.47
N ASP A 318 21.81 -8.40 46.73
CA ASP A 318 22.66 -8.77 47.86
C ASP A 318 24.07 -8.16 47.74
N LEU A 319 24.67 -8.22 46.55
CA LEU A 319 25.97 -7.61 46.28
C LEU A 319 25.93 -6.08 46.45
N ALA A 320 24.85 -5.42 46.01
CA ALA A 320 24.66 -3.99 46.16
C ALA A 320 24.52 -3.58 47.63
N SER A 321 23.85 -4.39 48.46
CA SER A 321 23.77 -4.15 49.91
C SER A 321 25.12 -4.32 50.60
N ILE A 322 25.87 -5.39 50.28
CA ILE A 322 27.22 -5.62 50.81
C ILE A 322 28.17 -4.48 50.42
N PHE A 323 28.12 -4.04 49.16
CA PHE A 323 28.90 -2.90 48.69
C PHE A 323 28.50 -1.60 49.40
N GLY A 324 27.19 -1.38 49.59
CA GLY A 324 26.67 -0.25 50.36
C GLY A 324 27.21 -0.20 51.78
N CYS A 325 27.21 -1.35 52.46
CA CYS A 325 27.80 -1.50 53.79
C CYS A 325 29.31 -1.18 53.79
N LEU A 326 30.06 -1.61 52.77
CA LEU A 326 31.51 -1.39 52.68
C LEU A 326 31.88 0.08 52.41
N VAL A 327 31.04 0.81 51.67
CA VAL A 327 31.24 2.23 51.35
C VAL A 327 30.59 3.15 52.41
N GLY A 328 29.84 2.59 53.36
CA GLY A 328 29.15 3.34 54.41
C GLY A 328 27.87 4.05 53.94
N LEU A 329 27.26 3.56 52.86
CA LEU A 329 25.98 4.04 52.34
C LEU A 329 24.82 3.29 52.99
N SER A 330 23.71 3.98 53.24
CA SER A 330 22.49 3.31 53.70
C SER A 330 21.88 2.46 52.58
N ASP A 331 21.23 1.35 52.96
CA ASP A 331 20.58 0.43 52.02
C ASP A 331 19.55 1.13 51.11
N THR A 332 18.88 2.17 51.62
CA THR A 332 17.96 2.98 50.83
C THR A 332 18.69 3.74 49.72
N ILE A 333 19.87 4.31 49.99
CA ILE A 333 20.63 5.08 48.99
C ILE A 333 21.20 4.12 47.94
N THR A 334 21.71 2.96 48.34
CA THR A 334 22.26 1.98 47.39
C THR A 334 21.18 1.40 46.49
N ALA A 335 19.99 1.11 47.02
CA ALA A 335 18.84 0.66 46.24
C ALA A 335 18.37 1.73 45.21
N ILE A 336 18.23 2.99 45.63
CA ILE A 336 17.76 4.06 44.75
C ILE A 336 18.79 4.43 43.67
N THR A 337 20.08 4.36 43.98
CA THR A 337 21.12 4.86 43.05
C THR A 337 21.73 3.78 42.16
N PHE A 338 22.04 2.60 42.70
CA PHE A 338 22.71 1.55 41.93
C PHE A 338 21.71 0.55 41.34
N VAL A 339 20.74 0.09 42.13
CA VAL A 339 19.78 -0.94 41.69
C VAL A 339 18.72 -0.35 40.75
N ALA A 340 18.16 0.81 41.09
CA ALA A 340 17.17 1.48 40.23
C ALA A 340 17.77 1.97 38.90
N LEU A 341 19.02 2.43 38.90
CA LEU A 341 19.71 2.84 37.67
C LEU A 341 20.00 1.65 36.75
N GLY A 342 20.45 0.51 37.32
CA GLY A 342 20.69 -0.71 36.57
C GLY A 342 19.45 -1.28 35.87
N THR A 343 18.27 -1.07 36.45
CA THR A 343 16.97 -1.48 35.87
C THR A 343 16.38 -0.45 34.91
N SER A 344 16.63 0.85 35.12
CA SER A 344 16.09 1.94 34.27
C SER A 344 16.89 2.20 32.99
N MET A 345 18.19 1.88 32.96
CA MET A 345 19.03 2.08 31.77
C MET A 345 18.56 1.23 30.57
N PRO A 346 18.28 -0.08 30.71
CA PRO A 346 17.71 -0.88 29.62
C PRO A 346 16.42 -0.29 29.04
N ASP A 347 15.49 0.15 29.89
CA ASP A 347 14.23 0.80 29.47
C ASP A 347 14.47 2.11 28.70
N THR A 348 15.49 2.86 29.11
CA THR A 348 15.91 4.09 28.42
C THR A 348 16.43 3.78 27.01
N PHE A 349 17.24 2.73 26.86
CA PHE A 349 17.76 2.31 25.55
C PHE A 349 16.68 1.73 24.65
N ALA A 350 15.75 0.94 25.18
CA ALA A 350 14.60 0.43 24.44
C ALA A 350 13.72 1.58 23.92
N SER A 351 13.43 2.56 24.77
CA SER A 351 12.65 3.75 24.39
C SER A 351 13.38 4.58 23.32
N LYS A 352 14.69 4.79 23.47
CA LYS A 352 15.52 5.46 22.45
C LYS A 352 15.48 4.72 21.12
N GLN A 353 15.58 3.40 21.12
CA GLN A 353 15.55 2.60 19.90
C GLN A 353 14.19 2.72 19.20
N ALA A 354 13.08 2.62 19.95
CA ALA A 354 11.73 2.81 19.43
C ALA A 354 11.55 4.21 18.81
N ALA A 355 12.11 5.26 19.41
CA ALA A 355 12.06 6.61 18.88
C ALA A 355 12.85 6.80 17.58
N LEU A 356 13.94 6.03 17.37
CA LEU A 356 14.77 6.12 16.17
C LEU A 356 14.22 5.32 14.98
N MET A 357 13.48 4.24 15.25
CA MET A 357 12.93 3.36 14.21
C MET A 357 11.62 3.88 13.60
N GLU A 358 10.89 4.75 14.30
CA GLU A 358 9.60 5.27 13.84
C GLU A 358 9.63 6.78 13.58
N LYS A 359 8.92 7.20 12.53
CA LYS A 359 8.87 8.61 12.11
C LYS A 359 8.15 9.52 13.13
N SER A 360 7.19 9.00 13.89
CA SER A 360 6.41 9.77 14.87
C SER A 360 6.81 9.53 16.33
N ALA A 361 7.74 8.60 16.60
CA ALA A 361 8.20 8.22 17.94
C ALA A 361 7.10 7.79 18.94
N ASP A 362 5.88 7.50 18.46
CA ASP A 362 4.73 7.15 19.30
C ASP A 362 4.98 5.88 20.12
N SER A 363 5.66 4.88 19.53
CA SER A 363 6.04 3.65 20.23
C SER A 363 6.97 3.89 21.43
N SER A 364 7.77 4.96 21.42
CA SER A 364 8.59 5.33 22.59
C SER A 364 7.72 5.82 23.75
N ILE A 365 6.64 6.57 23.48
CA ILE A 365 5.71 7.04 24.52
C ILE A 365 4.98 5.86 25.12
N GLY A 366 4.54 4.92 24.28
CA GLY A 366 3.93 3.67 24.71
C GLY A 366 4.83 2.84 25.63
N ASN A 367 6.12 2.68 25.26
CA ASN A 367 7.09 1.94 26.06
C ASN A 367 7.33 2.57 27.44
N VAL A 368 7.53 3.89 27.51
CA VAL A 368 7.76 4.62 28.76
C VAL A 368 6.53 4.54 29.68
N ASN A 369 5.34 4.77 29.14
CA ASN A 369 4.12 4.74 29.94
C ASN A 369 3.79 3.31 30.41
N GLY A 370 4.00 2.31 29.54
CA GLY A 370 3.80 0.90 29.84
C GLY A 370 4.74 0.40 30.95
N SER A 371 6.05 0.61 30.82
CA SER A 371 7.03 0.17 31.83
C SER A 371 6.75 0.80 33.20
N ASN A 372 6.50 2.11 33.24
CA ASN A 372 6.20 2.81 34.50
C ASN A 372 4.90 2.33 35.16
N ALA A 373 3.84 2.11 34.37
CA ALA A 373 2.57 1.60 34.89
C ALA A 373 2.74 0.20 35.50
N VAL A 374 3.48 -0.69 34.82
CA VAL A 374 3.75 -2.06 35.30
C VAL A 374 4.62 -2.02 36.55
N ASN A 375 5.66 -1.19 36.61
CA ASN A 375 6.53 -1.08 37.78
C ASN A 375 5.79 -0.58 39.03
N VAL A 376 4.87 0.39 38.88
CA VAL A 376 4.05 0.85 40.01
C VAL A 376 3.05 -0.22 40.42
N PHE A 377 2.34 -0.84 39.47
CA PHE A 377 1.29 -1.80 39.77
C PHE A 377 1.84 -3.12 40.33
N LEU A 378 2.81 -3.73 39.65
CA LEU A 378 3.41 -5.02 40.05
C LEU A 378 4.52 -4.85 41.09
N GLY A 379 5.27 -3.75 41.08
CA GLY A 379 6.38 -3.54 42.02
C GLY A 379 5.94 -2.97 43.38
N LEU A 380 4.93 -2.11 43.42
CA LEU A 380 4.42 -1.53 44.67
C LEU A 380 3.04 -2.08 45.04
N GLY A 381 2.11 -2.11 44.08
CA GLY A 381 0.71 -2.49 44.32
C GLY A 381 0.53 -3.96 44.71
N LEU A 382 1.11 -4.88 43.95
CA LEU A 382 0.95 -6.31 44.19
C LEU A 382 1.59 -6.79 45.51
N PRO A 383 2.84 -6.43 45.86
CA PRO A 383 3.42 -6.79 47.15
C PRO A 383 2.62 -6.23 48.33
N TRP A 384 2.13 -4.99 48.20
CA TRP A 384 1.28 -4.38 49.22
C TRP A 384 -0.05 -5.12 49.39
N LEU A 385 -0.68 -5.53 48.27
CA LEU A 385 -1.91 -6.33 48.30
C LEU A 385 -1.67 -7.68 48.98
N ILE A 386 -0.61 -8.39 48.60
CA ILE A 386 -0.23 -9.68 49.21
C ILE A 386 0.02 -9.51 50.70
N ALA A 387 0.79 -8.50 51.11
CA ALA A 387 1.06 -8.19 52.50
C ALA A 387 -0.22 -7.88 53.28
N SER A 388 -1.12 -7.07 52.70
CA SER A 388 -2.39 -6.70 53.33
C SER A 388 -3.29 -7.91 53.55
N ILE A 389 -3.37 -8.82 52.58
CA ILE A 389 -4.11 -10.08 52.71
C ILE A 389 -3.49 -10.95 53.80
N TYR A 390 -2.17 -11.15 53.76
CA TYR A 390 -1.44 -11.96 54.74
C TYR A 390 -1.68 -11.47 56.18
N TRP A 391 -1.52 -10.17 56.43
CA TRP A 391 -1.75 -9.58 57.75
C TRP A 391 -3.21 -9.62 58.19
N ASN A 392 -4.16 -9.54 57.26
CA ASN A 392 -5.57 -9.69 57.58
C ASN A 392 -5.94 -11.14 57.96
N THR A 393 -5.28 -12.14 57.38
CA THR A 393 -5.47 -13.56 57.70
C THR A 393 -4.77 -14.02 58.99
N GLN A 394 -3.93 -13.18 59.58
CA GLN A 394 -3.26 -13.46 60.86
C GLN A 394 -4.06 -13.02 62.10
N LYS A 395 -5.26 -12.46 61.89
CA LYS A 395 -6.27 -12.25 62.93
C LYS A 395 -7.23 -13.43 62.96
#